data_AF-A0A1E5TBI8-F1
#
_entry.id   AF-A0A1E5TBI8-F1
#
_cell.length_a   1.000
_cell.length_b   1.000
_cell.length_c   1.000
_cell.angle_alpha   90.00
_cell.angle_beta   90.00
_cell.angle_gamma   90.00
#
_symmetry.space_group_name_H-M   'P 1'
#
loop_
_entity.id
_entity.type
_entity.pdbx_description
1 polymer ?
#
loop_
_entity_poly.entity_id
_entity_poly.type
_entity_poly.pdbx_seq_one_letter_code
_entity_poly.pdbx_strand_id
1 'polypeptide(L)'
;MKVLKLDLNKKEYVNDSLSLLLTRFSHKPSPEIGQAERGTAHLSLFQDNNYYEIMLSEHGISGIPRTKDGLSEMERYDSIIWKEYIIQLKKISYDKSIEVTLSKKDN
;
A
#
# COMPACT_ATOMS: atom_id res chain seq x y z
N MET A 1 -3.65 6.99 -15.07
CA MET A 1 -3.76 6.33 -13.75
C MET A 1 -4.34 4.94 -13.94
N LYS A 2 -3.73 3.89 -13.36
CA LYS A 2 -4.16 2.48 -13.43
C LYS A 2 -4.43 1.98 -12.01
N VAL A 3 -5.55 1.29 -11.79
CA VAL A 3 -5.83 0.59 -10.53
C VAL A 3 -5.35 -0.85 -10.67
N LEU A 4 -4.63 -1.34 -9.67
CA LEU A 4 -4.09 -2.69 -9.63
C LEU A 4 -4.50 -3.36 -8.32
N LYS A 5 -5.03 -4.58 -8.42
CA LYS A 5 -5.16 -5.47 -7.28
C LYS A 5 -3.92 -6.36 -7.23
N LEU A 6 -3.24 -6.38 -6.09
CA LEU A 6 -2.06 -7.20 -5.85
C LEU A 6 -2.42 -8.27 -4.83
N ASP A 7 -2.50 -9.52 -5.27
CA ASP A 7 -2.71 -10.67 -4.38
C ASP A 7 -1.37 -11.10 -3.74
N LEU A 8 -1.42 -11.54 -2.49
CA LEU A 8 -0.24 -11.92 -1.71
C LEU A 8 0.55 -13.03 -2.41
N ASN A 9 1.86 -12.85 -2.50
CA ASN A 9 2.81 -13.75 -3.17
C ASN A 9 2.54 -13.99 -4.66
N LYS A 10 1.72 -13.14 -5.30
CA LYS A 10 1.48 -13.19 -6.75
C LYS A 10 2.09 -11.95 -7.42
N LYS A 11 2.94 -12.20 -8.41
CA LYS A 11 3.56 -11.14 -9.21
C LYS A 11 2.55 -10.61 -10.22
N GLU A 12 2.40 -9.30 -10.27
CA GLU A 12 1.53 -8.59 -11.21
C GLU A 12 2.35 -7.70 -12.12
N TYR A 13 2.15 -7.85 -13.42
CA TYR A 13 2.90 -7.13 -14.44
C TYR A 13 2.17 -5.84 -14.80
N VAL A 14 2.86 -4.71 -14.63
CA VAL A 14 2.32 -3.41 -15.05
C VAL A 14 2.51 -3.23 -16.55
N ASN A 15 3.71 -3.57 -17.02
CA ASN A 15 4.18 -3.59 -18.40
C ASN A 15 5.39 -4.54 -18.48
N ASP A 16 6.07 -4.56 -19.63
CA ASP A 16 7.19 -5.49 -19.89
C ASP A 16 8.42 -5.22 -19.00
N SER A 17 8.59 -3.99 -18.50
CA SER A 17 9.74 -3.60 -17.69
C SER A 17 9.46 -3.50 -16.20
N LEU A 18 8.20 -3.43 -15.77
CA LEU A 18 7.81 -3.24 -14.37
C LEU A 18 6.81 -4.31 -13.91
N SER A 19 7.15 -4.99 -12.82
CA SER A 19 6.21 -5.85 -12.09
C SER A 19 6.26 -5.56 -10.59
N LEU A 20 5.15 -5.82 -9.92
CA LEU A 20 4.97 -5.64 -8.49
C LEU A 20 4.63 -6.99 -7.85
N LEU A 21 5.05 -7.19 -6.61
CA LEU A 21 4.73 -8.36 -5.81
C LEU A 21 4.42 -7.90 -4.39
N LEU A 22 3.20 -8.17 -3.92
CA LEU A 22 2.88 -8.06 -2.51
C LEU A 22 3.51 -9.26 -1.79
N THR A 23 4.44 -9.02 -0.88
CA THR A 23 5.23 -10.09 -0.23
C THR A 23 4.71 -10.46 1.15
N ARG A 24 4.28 -9.48 1.94
CA ARG A 24 3.78 -9.70 3.30
C ARG A 24 3.01 -8.49 3.83
N PHE A 25 2.37 -8.72 4.97
CA PHE A 25 1.79 -7.68 5.81
C PHE A 25 2.52 -7.62 7.15
N SER A 26 2.50 -6.45 7.78
CA SER A 26 2.92 -6.28 9.17
C SER A 26 1.99 -5.30 9.87
N HIS A 27 1.62 -5.61 11.11
CA HIS A 27 0.76 -4.76 11.92
C HIS A 27 1.56 -4.14 13.05
N LYS A 28 1.46 -2.82 13.23
CA LYS A 28 1.81 -2.14 14.47
C LYS A 28 0.51 -1.76 15.20
N PRO A 29 -0.04 -2.64 16.04
CA PRO A 29 -1.23 -2.33 16.83
C PRO A 29 -0.89 -1.30 17.91
N SER A 30 -1.89 -0.55 18.36
CA SER A 30 -1.78 0.21 19.60
C SER A 30 -2.40 -0.57 20.76
N PRO A 31 -1.73 -0.67 21.92
CA PRO A 31 -2.27 -1.36 23.09
C PRO A 31 -3.44 -0.59 23.75
N GLU A 32 -3.60 0.70 23.43
CA GLU A 32 -4.62 1.57 24.00
C GLU A 32 -5.66 1.99 22.95
N ILE A 33 -6.93 1.94 23.32
CA ILE A 33 -8.04 2.43 22.48
C ILE A 33 -7.88 3.94 22.27
N GLY A 34 -8.12 4.41 21.04
CA GLY A 34 -8.03 5.82 20.70
C GLY A 34 -6.64 6.29 20.27
N GLN A 35 -5.65 5.40 20.27
CA GLN A 35 -4.29 5.70 19.80
C GLN A 35 -4.06 5.20 18.38
N ALA A 36 -3.07 5.79 17.70
CA ALA A 36 -2.74 5.46 16.31
C ALA A 36 -2.24 4.01 16.16
N GLU A 37 -2.80 3.30 15.18
CA GLU A 37 -2.34 1.99 14.74
C GLU A 37 -2.05 1.99 13.24
N ARG A 38 -1.28 1.01 12.77
CA ARG A 38 -0.83 0.98 11.38
C ARG A 38 -0.67 -0.42 10.81
N GLY A 39 -1.44 -0.72 9.77
CA GLY A 39 -1.25 -1.89 8.92
C GLY A 39 -0.35 -1.55 7.73
N THR A 40 0.72 -2.31 7.51
CA THR A 40 1.68 -2.05 6.42
C THR A 40 1.74 -3.23 5.46
N ALA A 41 1.58 -2.96 4.17
CA ALA A 41 1.82 -3.87 3.07
C ALA A 41 3.25 -3.67 2.54
N HIS A 42 3.97 -4.78 2.37
CA HIS A 42 5.34 -4.80 1.85
C HIS A 42 5.30 -5.23 0.39
N LEU A 43 5.92 -4.43 -0.47
CA LEU A 43 5.88 -4.60 -1.92
C LEU A 43 7.30 -4.69 -2.46
N SER A 44 7.56 -5.74 -3.24
CA SER A 44 8.73 -5.82 -4.09
C SER A 44 8.40 -5.27 -5.48
N LEU A 45 9.23 -4.34 -5.96
CA LEU A 45 9.18 -3.79 -7.31
C LEU A 45 10.35 -4.37 -8.10
N PHE A 46 10.06 -4.90 -9.29
CA PHE A 46 11.08 -5.40 -10.21
C PHE A 46 11.08 -4.52 -11.46
N GLN A 47 12.20 -3.84 -11.72
CA GLN A 47 12.34 -2.99 -12.90
C GLN A 47 13.70 -3.16 -13.59
N ASP A 48 13.69 -3.56 -14.86
CA ASP A 48 14.91 -3.74 -15.67
C ASP A 48 15.98 -4.59 -14.95
N ASN A 49 15.56 -5.73 -14.38
CA ASN A 49 16.35 -6.63 -13.53
C ASN A 49 16.77 -6.09 -12.16
N ASN A 50 16.39 -4.88 -11.78
CA ASN A 50 16.63 -4.33 -10.44
C ASN A 50 15.48 -4.70 -9.50
N TYR A 51 15.83 -4.92 -8.24
CA TYR A 51 14.88 -5.18 -7.14
C TYR A 51 14.82 -3.98 -6.20
N TYR A 52 13.60 -3.61 -5.80
CA TYR A 52 13.36 -2.58 -4.79
C TYR A 52 12.26 -3.04 -3.85
N GLU A 53 12.32 -2.57 -2.61
CA GLU A 53 11.27 -2.81 -1.61
C GLU A 53 10.67 -1.47 -1.20
N ILE A 54 9.34 -1.40 -1.20
CA ILE A 54 8.59 -0.27 -0.68
C ILE A 54 7.55 -0.76 0.33
N MET A 55 7.15 0.13 1.22
CA MET A 55 6.10 -0.10 2.20
C MET A 55 4.98 0.91 1.98
N LEU A 56 3.74 0.44 2.00
CA LEU A 56 2.55 1.29 1.97
C LEU A 56 1.66 0.92 3.16
N SER A 57 1.20 1.92 3.90
CA SER A 57 0.42 1.70 5.12
C SER A 57 -0.99 2.24 5.03
N GLU A 58 -1.90 1.53 5.69
CA GLU A 58 -3.19 2.03 6.15
C GLU A 58 -3.05 2.45 7.62
N HIS A 59 -3.44 3.68 7.92
CA HIS A 59 -3.47 4.25 9.27
C HIS A 59 -4.88 4.13 9.84
N GLY A 60 -4.95 3.88 11.13
CA GLY A 60 -6.20 3.76 11.88
C GLY A 60 -6.06 4.25 13.30
N ILE A 61 -7.16 4.19 14.03
CA ILE A 61 -7.18 4.45 15.47
C ILE A 61 -7.71 3.19 16.17
N SER A 62 -6.89 2.63 17.06
CA SER A 62 -7.17 1.37 17.75
C SER A 62 -8.53 1.41 18.45
N GLY A 63 -9.34 0.38 18.21
CA GLY A 63 -10.69 0.24 18.79
C GLY A 63 -11.74 1.21 18.25
N ILE A 64 -11.42 2.07 17.27
CA ILE A 64 -12.38 2.99 16.65
C ILE A 64 -12.65 2.56 15.21
N PRO A 65 -13.91 2.30 14.83
CA PRO A 65 -14.25 1.95 13.45
C PRO A 65 -13.83 3.05 12.47
N ARG A 66 -13.38 2.66 11.27
CA ARG A 66 -13.01 3.56 10.17
C ARG A 66 -14.03 4.68 9.88
N THR A 67 -15.33 4.42 10.07
CA THR A 67 -16.38 5.43 9.83
C THR A 67 -16.48 6.49 10.93
N LYS A 68 -15.70 6.37 12.01
CA LYS A 68 -15.76 7.21 13.22
C LYS A 68 -14.40 7.72 13.71
N ASP A 69 -13.29 7.23 13.16
CA ASP A 69 -11.94 7.61 13.60
C ASP A 69 -11.51 9.02 13.13
N GLY A 70 -12.28 9.64 12.23
CA GLY A 70 -12.06 11.01 11.77
C GLY A 70 -10.93 11.16 10.74
N LEU A 71 -10.25 10.08 10.34
CA LEU A 71 -9.18 10.16 9.34
C LEU A 71 -9.76 10.28 7.94
N SER A 72 -9.30 11.30 7.21
CA SER A 72 -9.54 11.44 5.77
C SER A 72 -8.84 10.35 4.96
N GLU A 73 -9.21 10.19 3.69
CA GLU A 73 -8.55 9.23 2.79
C GLU A 73 -7.05 9.53 2.59
N MET A 74 -6.65 10.81 2.64
CA MET A 74 -5.24 11.21 2.51
C MET A 74 -4.43 10.88 3.77
N GLU A 75 -5.04 10.94 4.95
CA GLU A 75 -4.40 10.56 6.22
C GLU A 75 -4.40 9.04 6.40
N ARG A 76 -5.42 8.37 5.87
CA ARG A 76 -5.58 6.92 6.01
C ARG A 76 -4.59 6.13 5.18
N TYR A 77 -4.27 6.57 3.96
CA TYR A 77 -3.50 5.75 3.03
C TYR A 77 -2.22 6.42 2.56
N ASP A 78 -1.12 5.68 2.73
CA ASP A 78 0.17 6.12 2.21
C ASP A 78 0.18 6.22 0.69
N SER A 79 0.97 7.18 0.23
CA SER A 79 1.41 7.32 -1.16
C SER A 79 2.92 7.51 -1.18
N ILE A 80 3.58 6.89 -2.15
CA ILE A 80 5.02 7.04 -2.36
C ILE A 80 5.30 7.45 -3.80
N ILE A 81 6.23 8.39 -3.95
CA ILE A 81 6.83 8.71 -5.24
C ILE A 81 8.06 7.82 -5.39
N TRP A 82 8.05 6.94 -6.38
CA TRP A 82 9.15 6.05 -6.69
C TRP A 82 9.54 6.21 -8.17
N LYS A 83 10.71 6.82 -8.40
CA LYS A 83 11.16 7.25 -9.74
C LYS A 83 10.09 8.11 -10.42
N GLU A 84 9.63 7.69 -11.60
CA GLU A 84 8.58 8.35 -12.38
C GLU A 84 7.16 7.92 -11.98
N TYR A 85 6.99 7.04 -11.00
CA TYR A 85 5.69 6.53 -10.57
C TYR A 85 5.25 7.11 -9.24
N ILE A 86 3.94 7.29 -9.11
CA ILE A 86 3.26 7.52 -7.83
C ILE A 86 2.45 6.26 -7.55
N ILE A 87 2.74 5.63 -6.42
CA ILE A 87 2.06 4.41 -5.96
C ILE A 87 1.30 4.77 -4.69
N GLN A 88 -0.02 4.76 -4.76
CA GLN A 88 -0.88 5.07 -3.63
C GLN A 88 -1.72 3.85 -3.25
N LEU A 89 -1.77 3.56 -1.96
CA LEU A 89 -2.66 2.53 -1.42
C LEU A 89 -4.11 3.03 -1.43
N LYS A 90 -5.04 2.14 -1.78
CA LYS A 90 -6.49 2.43 -1.74
C LYS A 90 -7.23 1.54 -0.77
N LYS A 91 -6.76 0.31 -0.59
CA LYS A 91 -7.43 -0.67 0.25
C LYS A 91 -6.48 -1.77 0.66
N ILE A 92 -6.57 -2.19 1.92
CA ILE A 92 -5.97 -3.43 2.40
C ILE A 92 -7.07 -4.46 2.66
N SER A 93 -6.89 -5.66 2.13
CA SER A 93 -7.57 -6.86 2.60
C SER A 93 -6.51 -7.72 3.27
N TYR A 94 -6.42 -7.58 4.60
CA TYR A 94 -5.32 -8.13 5.40
C TYR A 94 -5.11 -9.62 5.11
N ASP A 95 -3.84 -10.02 5.04
CA ASP A 95 -3.36 -11.37 4.71
C ASP A 95 -3.80 -11.92 3.34
N LYS A 96 -4.37 -11.09 2.46
CA LYS A 96 -4.88 -11.52 1.15
C LYS A 96 -4.38 -10.68 -0.01
N SER A 97 -4.70 -9.39 0.00
CA SER A 97 -4.45 -8.52 -1.17
C SER A 97 -4.48 -7.05 -0.80
N ILE A 98 -3.93 -6.21 -1.67
CA ILE A 98 -4.14 -4.76 -1.63
C ILE A 98 -4.66 -4.24 -2.96
N GLU A 99 -5.29 -3.08 -2.94
CA GLU A 99 -5.56 -2.28 -4.14
C GLU A 99 -4.68 -1.03 -4.11
N VAL A 100 -3.97 -0.78 -5.20
CA VAL A 100 -3.12 0.39 -5.37
C VAL A 100 -3.49 1.14 -6.65
N THR A 101 -3.35 2.45 -6.63
CA THR A 101 -3.31 3.28 -7.84
C THR A 101 -1.87 3.56 -8.23
N LEU A 102 -1.57 3.31 -9.49
CA LEU A 102 -0.32 3.65 -10.14
C LEU A 102 -0.54 4.78 -11.15
N SER A 103 0.15 5.89 -10.99
CA SER A 103 0.22 6.95 -12.02
C SER A 103 1.68 7.23 -12.35
N LYS A 104 1.93 7.72 -13.56
CA LYS A 104 3.22 8.35 -13.87
C LYS A 104 3.17 9.80 -13.40
N LYS A 105 4.31 10.33 -12.98
CA LYS A 105 4.47 11.75 -12.73
C LYS A 105 4.34 12.44 -14.08
N ASP A 106 3.31 13.25 -14.26
CA ASP A 106 3.24 14.15 -15.41
C ASP A 106 4.42 15.13 -15.26
N ASN A 107 5.27 15.21 -16.28
CA ASN A 107 6.34 16.22 -16.36
C ASN A 107 5.73 17.60 -16.60
#